data_AF-A0A7J4ME70-F1
#
_entry.id   AF-A0A7J4ME70-F1
#
_cell.length_a   1.000
_cell.length_b   1.000
_cell.length_c   1.000
_cell.angle_alpha   90.00
_cell.angle_beta   90.00
_cell.angle_gamma   90.00
#
_symmetry.space_group_name_H-M   'P 1'
#
loop_
_entity.id
_entity.type
_entity.pdbx_description
1 polymer ?
#
loop_
_entity_poly.entity_id
_entity_poly.type
_entity_poly.pdbx_seq_one_letter_code
_entity_poly.pdbx_strand_id
1 'polypeptide(L)'
;MNSEEILLEKSKIRHRLVSRGKNYSWIFRSIEVYKKIDYKKADLLENYYYLMRFIDDVADGQAQLPASFFSEEEYVDTKINFSKTLSNPKDFADYMMMRSFQSAYDLGIDISLETSNILESMLFDSKRKGKFIIFDEQQLDLHYDMLDIKGCISGALKIMGEDSKLTKDILPLGKASRIYYDTRDIREDISQGFVNISKEDLSSFNVNIDDILRNDIKRLMMHRATVGVAKLLEYHRPKDMKFLTKLTLIFGYEHPSKKYFNNVLKHNFYK
;
A
#
# COMPACT_ATOMS: atom_id res chain seq x y z
N MET A 1 -16.52 19.50 9.04
CA MET A 1 -15.37 20.19 8.43
C MET A 1 -15.83 20.98 7.23
N ASN A 2 -15.34 22.20 7.09
CA ASN A 2 -15.56 23.02 5.90
C ASN A 2 -14.54 22.68 4.79
N SER A 3 -14.75 23.23 3.59
CA SER A 3 -13.89 22.97 2.43
C SER A 3 -12.44 23.46 2.62
N GLU A 4 -12.22 24.54 3.37
CA GLU A 4 -10.89 25.10 3.61
C GLU A 4 -10.05 24.19 4.50
N GLU A 5 -10.65 23.62 5.55
CA GLU A 5 -10.01 22.64 6.44
C GLU A 5 -9.60 21.38 5.66
N ILE A 6 -10.45 20.88 4.77
CA ILE A 6 -10.14 19.72 3.91
C ILE A 6 -8.94 20.04 3.00
N LEU A 7 -8.93 21.21 2.36
CA LEU A 7 -7.84 21.63 1.47
C LEU A 7 -6.53 21.80 2.23
N LEU A 8 -6.57 22.34 3.45
CA LEU A 8 -5.41 22.48 4.32
C LEU A 8 -4.79 21.11 4.64
N GLU A 9 -5.60 20.14 5.06
CA GLU A 9 -5.11 18.78 5.37
C GLU A 9 -4.54 18.07 4.14
N LYS A 10 -5.22 18.16 2.99
CA LYS A 10 -4.67 17.63 1.73
C LYS A 10 -3.34 18.27 1.37
N SER A 11 -3.19 19.57 1.58
CA SER A 11 -1.93 20.28 1.36
C SER A 11 -0.82 19.77 2.27
N LYS A 12 -1.10 19.55 3.57
CA LYS A 12 -0.16 18.96 4.52
C LYS A 12 0.27 17.55 4.09
N ILE A 13 -0.67 16.69 3.70
CA ILE A 13 -0.37 15.33 3.21
C ILE A 13 0.53 15.41 1.98
N ARG A 14 0.17 16.25 0.99
CA ARG A 14 0.95 16.42 -0.23
C ARG A 14 2.36 16.93 0.05
N HIS A 15 2.51 17.88 0.98
CA HIS A 15 3.81 18.38 1.40
C HIS A 15 4.67 17.26 2.02
N ARG A 16 4.10 16.46 2.93
CA ARG A 16 4.79 15.29 3.52
C ARG A 16 5.26 14.33 2.43
N LEU A 17 4.39 13.96 1.50
CA LEU A 17 4.73 13.04 0.40
C LEU A 17 5.86 13.58 -0.49
N VAL A 18 5.83 14.87 -0.83
CA VAL A 18 6.90 15.51 -1.62
C VAL A 18 8.22 15.52 -0.86
N SER A 19 8.18 15.80 0.45
CA SER A 19 9.39 15.82 1.30
C SER A 19 10.05 14.44 1.44
N ARG A 20 9.27 13.35 1.35
CA ARG A 20 9.78 11.97 1.40
C ARG A 20 10.38 11.47 0.08
N GLY A 21 10.25 12.23 -1.01
CA GLY A 21 10.97 11.97 -2.26
C GLY A 21 10.10 12.00 -3.52
N LYS A 22 10.77 11.88 -4.67
CA LYS A 22 10.20 12.12 -6.02
C LYS A 22 9.12 11.10 -6.43
N ASN A 23 9.05 9.96 -5.76
CA ASN A 23 8.18 8.83 -6.13
C ASN A 23 6.69 9.08 -5.92
N TYR A 24 6.26 10.09 -5.17
CA TYR A 24 4.83 10.37 -5.01
C TYR A 24 4.26 11.35 -6.06
N SER A 25 5.14 12.04 -6.79
CA SER A 25 4.73 13.02 -7.80
C SER A 25 4.04 12.39 -9.01
N TRP A 26 4.37 11.13 -9.36
CA TRP A 26 3.76 10.46 -10.51
C TRP A 26 2.30 10.07 -10.26
N ILE A 27 1.94 9.69 -9.02
CA ILE A 27 0.56 9.34 -8.64
C ILE A 27 -0.35 10.56 -8.85
N PHE A 28 0.06 11.74 -8.35
CA PHE A 28 -0.73 12.95 -8.54
C PHE A 28 -0.80 13.36 -10.02
N ARG A 29 0.29 13.20 -10.77
CA ARG A 29 0.27 13.48 -12.23
C ARG A 29 -0.64 12.53 -12.99
N SER A 30 -0.66 11.24 -12.64
CA SER A 30 -1.54 10.26 -13.30
C SER A 30 -3.01 10.54 -12.99
N ILE A 31 -3.33 10.92 -11.75
CA ILE A 31 -4.66 11.40 -11.36
C ILE A 31 -5.07 12.65 -12.16
N GLU A 32 -4.19 13.65 -12.30
CA GLU A 32 -4.48 14.86 -13.09
C GLU A 32 -4.71 14.55 -14.57
N VAL A 33 -3.97 13.60 -15.14
CA VAL A 33 -4.25 13.11 -16.50
C VAL A 33 -5.60 12.40 -16.54
N TYR A 34 -5.92 11.57 -15.55
CA TYR A 34 -7.17 10.82 -15.51
C TYR A 34 -8.39 11.73 -15.31
N LYS A 35 -8.28 12.85 -14.58
CA LYS A 35 -9.33 13.87 -14.48
C LYS A 35 -9.77 14.43 -15.83
N LYS A 36 -8.88 14.47 -16.83
CA LYS A 36 -9.21 14.89 -18.20
C LYS A 36 -10.03 13.86 -18.97
N ILE A 37 -10.10 12.62 -18.47
CA ILE A 37 -10.76 11.47 -19.12
C ILE A 37 -12.06 11.15 -18.40
N ASP A 38 -12.01 11.01 -17.08
CA ASP A 38 -13.18 10.80 -16.22
C ASP A 38 -12.97 11.52 -14.89
N TYR A 39 -13.50 12.75 -14.80
CA TYR A 39 -13.35 13.59 -13.63
C TYR A 39 -13.93 12.95 -12.37
N LYS A 40 -15.10 12.30 -12.45
CA LYS A 40 -15.77 11.76 -11.26
C LYS A 40 -14.98 10.60 -10.66
N LYS A 41 -14.50 9.67 -11.51
CA LYS A 41 -13.66 8.55 -11.05
C LYS A 41 -12.30 9.02 -10.53
N ALA A 42 -11.71 10.02 -11.19
CA ALA A 42 -10.44 10.58 -10.75
C ALA A 42 -10.56 11.35 -9.43
N ASP A 43 -11.65 12.10 -9.20
CA ASP A 43 -11.91 12.76 -7.91
C ASP A 43 -12.14 11.73 -6.80
N LEU A 44 -12.90 10.66 -7.06
CA LEU A 44 -13.03 9.54 -6.12
C LEU A 44 -11.67 8.94 -5.77
N LEU A 45 -10.85 8.60 -6.78
CA LEU A 45 -9.53 8.00 -6.58
C LEU A 45 -8.61 8.93 -5.76
N GLU A 46 -8.61 10.23 -6.07
CA GLU A 46 -7.81 11.21 -5.35
C GLU A 46 -8.26 11.36 -3.89
N ASN A 47 -9.57 11.52 -3.66
CA ASN A 47 -10.12 11.66 -2.31
C ASN A 47 -9.84 10.41 -1.47
N TYR A 48 -10.01 9.22 -2.06
CA TYR A 48 -9.76 7.96 -1.41
C TYR A 48 -8.26 7.75 -1.11
N TYR A 49 -7.37 8.18 -2.01
CA TYR A 49 -5.93 8.17 -1.76
C TYR A 49 -5.55 9.07 -0.57
N TYR A 50 -6.07 10.30 -0.51
CA TYR A 50 -5.81 11.19 0.63
C TYR A 50 -6.36 10.64 1.95
N LEU A 51 -7.54 10.03 1.90
CA LEU A 51 -8.12 9.33 3.06
C LEU A 51 -7.16 8.26 3.57
N MET A 52 -6.82 7.29 2.72
CA MET A 52 -6.00 6.15 3.14
C MET A 52 -4.61 6.59 3.56
N ARG A 53 -4.00 7.57 2.86
CA ARG A 53 -2.70 8.11 3.25
C ARG A 53 -2.73 8.83 4.60
N PHE A 54 -3.82 9.53 4.92
CA PHE A 54 -3.94 10.19 6.22
C PHE A 54 -4.03 9.15 7.34
N ILE A 55 -4.85 8.12 7.17
CA ILE A 55 -4.97 7.04 8.17
C ILE A 55 -3.62 6.33 8.34
N ASP A 56 -2.95 6.00 7.25
CA ASP A 56 -1.61 5.40 7.23
C ASP A 56 -0.57 6.28 7.93
N ASP A 57 -0.53 7.59 7.62
CA ASP A 57 0.38 8.52 8.29
C ASP A 57 0.13 8.57 9.81
N VAL A 58 -1.12 8.49 10.27
CA VAL A 58 -1.44 8.45 11.71
C VAL A 58 -1.00 7.10 12.30
N ALA A 59 -1.33 5.98 11.66
CA ALA A 59 -0.94 4.64 12.11
C ALA A 59 0.60 4.48 12.22
N ASP A 60 1.32 5.04 11.26
CA ASP A 60 2.79 5.07 11.23
C ASP A 60 3.40 6.10 12.20
N GLY A 61 2.60 6.91 12.90
CA GLY A 61 3.09 7.96 13.80
C GLY A 61 3.80 9.11 13.06
N GLN A 62 3.50 9.26 11.77
CA GLN A 62 4.07 10.29 10.89
C GLN A 62 3.18 11.53 10.78
N ALA A 63 1.91 11.41 11.15
CA ALA A 63 0.98 12.50 11.40
C ALA A 63 0.59 12.50 12.88
N GLN A 64 0.18 13.67 13.37
CA GLN A 64 -0.28 13.81 14.75
C GLN A 64 -1.56 12.98 14.96
N LEU A 65 -1.56 12.15 16.00
CA LEU A 65 -2.76 11.46 16.47
C LEU A 65 -3.84 12.51 16.84
N PRO A 66 -5.08 12.40 16.34
CA PRO A 66 -6.12 13.35 16.72
C PRO A 66 -6.40 13.28 18.22
N ALA A 67 -6.63 14.43 18.85
CA ALA A 67 -6.66 14.59 20.31
C ALA A 67 -7.71 13.73 21.04
N SER A 68 -8.70 13.19 20.32
CA SER A 68 -9.74 12.32 20.86
C SER A 68 -9.34 10.84 20.97
N PHE A 69 -8.12 10.47 20.62
CA PHE A 69 -7.62 9.09 20.63
C PHE A 69 -6.40 8.94 21.53
N PHE A 70 -6.28 7.78 22.19
CA PHE A 70 -5.19 7.46 23.09
C PHE A 70 -4.03 6.74 22.40
N SER A 71 -4.30 6.04 21.28
CA SER A 71 -3.27 5.34 20.50
C SER A 71 -3.61 5.28 19.01
N GLU A 72 -2.59 4.99 18.19
CA GLU A 72 -2.72 4.72 16.76
C GLU A 72 -3.59 3.48 16.49
N GLU A 73 -3.47 2.44 17.32
CA GLU A 73 -4.29 1.23 17.23
C GLU A 73 -5.78 1.54 17.43
N GLU A 74 -6.12 2.29 18.48
CA GLU A 74 -7.50 2.72 18.77
C GLU A 74 -8.06 3.57 17.63
N TYR A 75 -7.22 4.43 17.06
CA TYR A 75 -7.60 5.27 15.94
C TYR A 75 -8.01 4.43 14.73
N VAL A 76 -7.18 3.47 14.30
CA VAL A 76 -7.49 2.61 13.15
C VAL A 76 -8.71 1.72 13.41
N ASP A 77 -8.83 1.13 14.61
CA ASP A 77 -10.00 0.33 14.99
C ASP A 77 -11.30 1.16 14.93
N THR A 78 -11.24 2.40 15.39
CA THR A 78 -12.37 3.33 15.27
C THR A 78 -12.72 3.62 13.80
N LYS A 79 -11.74 3.72 12.90
CA LYS A 79 -12.00 3.91 11.46
C LYS A 79 -12.61 2.68 10.81
N ILE A 80 -12.26 1.47 11.24
CA ILE A 80 -12.93 0.24 10.82
C ILE A 80 -14.41 0.30 11.21
N ASN A 81 -14.72 0.65 12.46
CA ASN A 81 -16.09 0.76 12.93
C ASN A 81 -16.86 1.89 12.22
N PHE A 82 -16.21 3.03 11.98
CA PHE A 82 -16.80 4.13 11.24
C PHE A 82 -17.14 3.73 9.80
N SER A 83 -16.26 2.99 9.11
CA SER A 83 -16.50 2.54 7.72
C SER A 83 -17.78 1.70 7.53
N LYS A 84 -18.26 1.07 8.60
CA LYS A 84 -19.48 0.24 8.60
C LYS A 84 -20.76 1.04 8.82
N THR A 85 -20.66 2.23 9.42
CA THR A 85 -21.83 3.02 9.88
C THR A 85 -21.94 4.39 9.20
N LEU A 86 -20.80 5.00 8.85
CA LEU A 86 -20.67 6.29 8.16
C LEU A 86 -21.49 7.42 8.81
N SER A 87 -21.53 7.45 10.15
CA SER A 87 -22.36 8.40 10.91
C SER A 87 -21.54 9.19 11.92
N ASN A 88 -21.89 10.47 12.12
CA ASN A 88 -21.27 11.37 13.09
C ASN A 88 -19.73 11.53 12.91
N PRO A 89 -19.26 12.11 11.79
CA PRO A 89 -17.84 12.24 11.50
C PRO A 89 -17.11 13.13 12.52
N LYS A 90 -15.99 12.64 13.06
CA LYS A 90 -15.24 13.32 14.13
C LYS A 90 -13.99 14.04 13.64
N ASP A 91 -13.37 13.56 12.57
CA ASP A 91 -12.12 14.12 12.04
C ASP A 91 -12.03 14.04 10.50
N PHE A 92 -10.90 14.51 9.97
CA PHE A 92 -10.61 14.52 8.53
C PHE A 92 -10.86 13.17 7.86
N ALA A 93 -10.42 12.07 8.46
CA ALA A 93 -10.58 10.75 7.87
C ALA A 93 -12.06 10.36 7.76
N ASP A 94 -12.86 10.63 8.80
CA ASP A 94 -14.30 10.33 8.77
C ASP A 94 -15.01 11.12 7.67
N TYR A 95 -14.74 12.42 7.56
CA TYR A 95 -15.32 13.27 6.51
C TYR A 95 -14.92 12.80 5.11
N MET A 96 -13.65 12.46 4.92
CA MET A 96 -13.15 11.97 3.63
C MET A 96 -13.71 10.60 3.29
N MET A 97 -13.86 9.71 4.27
CA MET A 97 -14.47 8.40 4.09
C MET A 97 -15.94 8.51 3.68
N MET A 98 -16.75 9.31 4.37
CA MET A 98 -18.14 9.57 3.96
C MET A 98 -18.21 10.11 2.54
N ARG A 99 -17.36 11.09 2.19
CA ARG A 99 -17.31 11.67 0.84
C ARG A 99 -16.95 10.64 -0.22
N SER A 100 -15.94 9.81 0.03
CA SER A 100 -15.52 8.76 -0.90
C SER A 100 -16.60 7.70 -1.09
N PHE A 101 -17.29 7.28 -0.03
CA PHE A 101 -18.40 6.33 -0.12
C PHE A 101 -19.59 6.91 -0.88
N GLN A 102 -19.93 8.18 -0.65
CA GLN A 102 -20.97 8.86 -1.42
C GLN A 102 -20.60 8.95 -2.91
N SER A 103 -19.37 9.36 -3.22
CA SER A 103 -18.91 9.45 -4.61
C SER A 103 -18.87 8.08 -5.31
N ALA A 104 -18.52 7.02 -4.58
CA ALA A 104 -18.56 5.65 -5.09
C ALA A 104 -20.01 5.19 -5.35
N TYR A 105 -20.92 5.46 -4.43
CA TYR A 105 -22.35 5.19 -4.58
C TYR A 105 -22.94 5.89 -5.81
N ASP A 106 -22.64 7.18 -6.00
CA ASP A 106 -23.10 7.96 -7.16
C ASP A 106 -22.56 7.41 -8.50
N LEU A 107 -21.48 6.65 -8.46
CA LEU A 107 -20.87 5.96 -9.61
C LEU A 107 -21.33 4.49 -9.75
N GLY A 108 -22.15 3.99 -8.82
CA GLY A 108 -22.59 2.59 -8.79
C GLY A 108 -21.46 1.61 -8.43
N ILE A 109 -20.48 2.05 -7.63
CA ILE A 109 -19.32 1.26 -7.22
C ILE A 109 -19.39 1.00 -5.72
N ASP A 110 -19.26 -0.26 -5.31
CA ASP A 110 -19.08 -0.63 -3.90
C ASP A 110 -17.59 -0.86 -3.58
N ILE A 111 -17.08 -0.04 -2.67
CA ILE A 111 -15.69 -0.05 -2.16
C ILE A 111 -15.59 -0.52 -0.70
N SER A 112 -16.68 -1.02 -0.11
CA SER A 112 -16.74 -1.34 1.32
C SER A 112 -15.77 -2.46 1.70
N LEU A 113 -15.70 -3.52 0.88
CA LEU A 113 -14.80 -4.64 1.10
C LEU A 113 -13.34 -4.21 1.00
N GLU A 114 -12.99 -3.43 -0.02
CA GLU A 114 -11.63 -2.91 -0.21
C GLU A 114 -11.21 -2.01 0.95
N THR A 115 -12.11 -1.13 1.40
CA THR A 115 -11.89 -0.26 2.56
C THR A 115 -11.62 -1.09 3.80
N SER A 116 -12.45 -2.11 4.07
CA SER A 116 -12.27 -3.00 5.21
C SER A 116 -10.92 -3.72 5.16
N ASN A 117 -10.53 -4.26 4.01
CA ASN A 117 -9.27 -5.00 3.87
C ASN A 117 -8.04 -4.10 4.12
N ILE A 118 -8.06 -2.85 3.63
CA ILE A 118 -6.98 -1.89 3.86
C ILE A 118 -6.89 -1.54 5.34
N LEU A 119 -8.01 -1.19 5.98
CA LEU A 119 -8.02 -0.78 7.38
C LEU A 119 -7.64 -1.93 8.34
N GLU A 120 -8.10 -3.15 8.09
CA GLU A 120 -7.72 -4.34 8.87
C GLU A 120 -6.21 -4.64 8.72
N SER A 121 -5.64 -4.41 7.54
CA SER A 121 -4.19 -4.48 7.34
C SER A 121 -3.45 -3.40 8.14
N MET A 122 -3.91 -2.13 8.10
CA MET A 122 -3.32 -1.07 8.93
C MET A 122 -3.42 -1.36 10.44
N LEU A 123 -4.50 -2.01 10.88
CA LEU A 123 -4.67 -2.43 12.27
C LEU A 123 -3.68 -3.53 12.64
N PHE A 124 -3.45 -4.50 11.74
CA PHE A 124 -2.43 -5.52 11.93
C PHE A 124 -1.04 -4.90 12.13
N ASP A 125 -0.67 -3.90 11.32
CA ASP A 125 0.61 -3.20 11.45
C ASP A 125 0.69 -2.37 12.74
N SER A 126 -0.36 -1.61 13.05
CA SER A 126 -0.44 -0.82 14.29
C SER A 126 -0.24 -1.71 15.53
N LYS A 127 -0.81 -2.92 15.53
CA LYS A 127 -0.69 -3.89 16.63
C LYS A 127 0.71 -4.48 16.80
N ARG A 128 1.55 -4.51 15.76
CA ARG A 128 2.88 -5.15 15.80
C ARG A 128 4.05 -4.16 15.78
N LYS A 129 3.79 -2.89 15.49
CA LYS A 129 4.80 -1.82 15.46
C LYS A 129 5.65 -1.81 16.74
N GLY A 130 6.97 -1.72 16.59
CA GLY A 130 7.92 -1.72 17.71
C GLY A 130 8.09 -3.05 18.44
N LYS A 131 7.37 -4.12 18.05
CA LYS A 131 7.37 -5.41 18.77
C LYS A 131 8.26 -6.48 18.15
N PHE A 132 8.80 -6.25 16.95
CA PHE A 132 9.68 -7.19 16.24
C PHE A 132 9.08 -8.60 16.10
N ILE A 133 7.76 -8.69 15.94
CA ILE A 133 7.07 -9.97 15.84
C ILE A 133 7.42 -10.62 14.50
N ILE A 134 7.94 -11.85 14.56
CA ILE A 134 8.27 -12.67 13.39
C ILE A 134 7.09 -13.60 13.11
N PHE A 135 6.50 -13.45 11.93
CA PHE A 135 5.39 -14.28 11.45
C PHE A 135 5.91 -15.37 10.50
N ASP A 136 5.13 -16.43 10.34
CA ASP A 136 5.35 -17.38 9.25
C ASP A 136 4.99 -16.77 7.88
N GLU A 137 5.48 -17.37 6.81
CA GLU A 137 5.23 -16.91 5.44
C GLU A 137 3.73 -16.83 5.13
N GLN A 138 2.93 -17.80 5.60
CA GLN A 138 1.50 -17.85 5.33
C GLN A 138 0.77 -16.64 5.93
N GLN A 139 1.10 -16.27 7.17
CA GLN A 139 0.52 -15.13 7.87
C GLN A 139 0.90 -13.80 7.21
N LEU A 140 2.17 -13.65 6.81
CA LEU A 140 2.61 -12.47 6.05
C LEU A 140 1.90 -12.38 4.70
N ASP A 141 1.82 -13.48 3.96
CA ASP A 141 1.14 -13.53 2.66
C ASP A 141 -0.34 -13.18 2.77
N LEU A 142 -1.03 -13.69 3.79
CA LEU A 142 -2.43 -13.35 4.05
C LEU A 142 -2.60 -11.85 4.30
N HIS A 143 -1.71 -11.25 5.09
CA HIS A 143 -1.73 -9.82 5.37
C HIS A 143 -1.47 -8.97 4.12
N TYR A 144 -0.47 -9.34 3.31
CA TYR A 144 -0.15 -8.64 2.07
C TYR A 144 -1.26 -8.78 1.02
N ASP A 145 -1.87 -9.97 0.91
CA ASP A 145 -2.99 -10.20 0.02
C ASP A 145 -4.21 -9.35 0.42
N MET A 146 -4.43 -9.10 1.72
CA MET A 146 -5.50 -8.20 2.17
C MET A 146 -5.23 -6.76 1.72
N LEU A 147 -4.02 -6.23 1.95
CA LEU A 147 -3.69 -4.84 1.62
C LEU A 147 -3.57 -4.61 0.12
N ASP A 148 -2.56 -5.23 -0.49
CA ASP A 148 -2.10 -4.88 -1.83
C ASP A 148 -3.08 -5.38 -2.89
N ILE A 149 -3.56 -6.63 -2.74
CA ILE A 149 -4.38 -7.28 -3.75
C ILE A 149 -5.85 -6.94 -3.55
N LYS A 150 -6.44 -7.40 -2.43
CA LYS A 150 -7.88 -7.33 -2.18
C LYS A 150 -8.34 -5.92 -1.79
N GLY A 151 -7.45 -5.10 -1.22
CA GLY A 151 -7.72 -3.72 -0.88
C GLY A 151 -7.42 -2.78 -2.04
N CYS A 152 -6.13 -2.53 -2.26
CA CYS A 152 -5.63 -1.51 -3.17
C CYS A 152 -5.88 -1.83 -4.65
N ILE A 153 -5.41 -2.99 -5.14
CA ILE A 153 -5.52 -3.33 -6.57
C ILE A 153 -6.98 -3.56 -6.97
N SER A 154 -7.73 -4.38 -6.22
CA SER A 154 -9.15 -4.61 -6.51
C SER A 154 -9.97 -3.31 -6.49
N GLY A 155 -9.74 -2.42 -5.52
CA GLY A 155 -10.41 -1.12 -5.46
C GLY A 155 -10.07 -0.21 -6.62
N ALA A 156 -8.79 -0.12 -6.97
CA ALA A 156 -8.37 0.65 -8.15
C ALA A 156 -9.00 0.10 -9.43
N LEU A 157 -9.01 -1.22 -9.65
CA LEU A 157 -9.63 -1.85 -10.81
C LEU A 157 -11.14 -1.54 -10.88
N LYS A 158 -11.85 -1.67 -9.76
CA LYS A 158 -13.29 -1.33 -9.67
C LYS A 158 -13.53 0.12 -10.05
N ILE A 159 -12.77 1.06 -9.48
CA ILE A 159 -12.91 2.49 -9.79
C ILE A 159 -12.65 2.73 -11.28
N MET A 160 -11.59 2.15 -11.84
CA MET A 160 -11.27 2.25 -13.27
C MET A 160 -12.28 1.54 -14.17
N GLY A 161 -13.24 0.80 -13.62
CA GLY A 161 -14.25 0.03 -14.35
C GLY A 161 -13.63 -1.12 -15.15
N GLU A 162 -12.62 -1.77 -14.57
CA GLU A 162 -12.04 -3.02 -15.05
C GLU A 162 -12.80 -4.22 -14.49
N ASP A 163 -12.69 -5.39 -15.14
CA ASP A 163 -13.29 -6.62 -14.60
C ASP A 163 -12.56 -7.05 -13.32
N SER A 164 -13.31 -7.25 -12.25
CA SER A 164 -12.82 -7.80 -10.97
C SER A 164 -12.00 -9.09 -11.11
N LYS A 165 -12.29 -9.92 -12.14
CA LYS A 165 -11.57 -11.17 -12.42
C LYS A 165 -10.10 -10.93 -12.74
N LEU A 166 -9.75 -9.75 -13.27
CA LEU A 166 -8.37 -9.37 -13.57
C LEU A 166 -7.48 -9.32 -12.33
N THR A 167 -8.06 -9.20 -11.13
CA THR A 167 -7.30 -9.26 -9.87
C THR A 167 -6.45 -10.54 -9.79
N LYS A 168 -6.99 -11.69 -10.24
CA LYS A 168 -6.25 -12.96 -10.22
C LYS A 168 -5.04 -12.95 -11.15
N ASP A 169 -5.18 -12.31 -12.30
CA ASP A 169 -4.09 -12.23 -13.29
C ASP A 169 -2.99 -11.24 -12.85
N ILE A 170 -3.35 -10.24 -12.04
CA ILE A 170 -2.41 -9.24 -11.49
C ILE A 170 -1.73 -9.74 -10.21
N LEU A 171 -2.28 -10.75 -9.54
CA LEU A 171 -1.75 -11.29 -8.28
C LEU A 171 -0.22 -11.53 -8.29
N PRO A 172 0.38 -12.16 -9.32
CA PRO A 172 1.83 -12.36 -9.35
C PRO A 172 2.61 -11.03 -9.36
N LEU A 173 2.12 -10.01 -10.09
CA LEU A 173 2.73 -8.68 -10.08
C LEU A 173 2.60 -8.01 -8.71
N GLY A 174 1.45 -8.16 -8.05
CA GLY A 174 1.25 -7.65 -6.68
C GLY A 174 2.22 -8.29 -5.69
N LYS A 175 2.37 -9.61 -5.71
CA LYS A 175 3.36 -10.34 -4.89
C LYS A 175 4.79 -9.92 -5.18
N ALA A 176 5.15 -9.75 -6.46
CA ALA A 176 6.46 -9.23 -6.83
C ALA A 176 6.70 -7.81 -6.28
N SER A 177 5.68 -6.96 -6.32
CA SER A 177 5.78 -5.59 -5.80
C SER A 177 5.93 -5.56 -4.28
N ARG A 178 5.25 -6.46 -3.56
CA ARG A 178 5.40 -6.61 -2.12
C ARG A 178 6.82 -7.04 -1.73
N ILE A 179 7.36 -8.06 -2.40
CA ILE A 179 8.76 -8.48 -2.20
C ILE A 179 9.71 -7.31 -2.46
N TYR A 180 9.45 -6.52 -3.51
CA TYR A 180 10.22 -5.32 -3.80
C TYR A 180 10.16 -4.31 -2.65
N TYR A 181 8.99 -4.01 -2.09
CA TYR A 181 8.88 -3.09 -0.95
C TYR A 181 9.57 -3.65 0.30
N ASP A 182 9.29 -4.89 0.69
CA ASP A 182 9.90 -5.55 1.86
C ASP A 182 11.42 -5.51 1.81
N THR A 183 12.00 -5.75 0.64
CA THR A 183 13.45 -5.80 0.47
C THR A 183 14.06 -4.41 0.32
N ARG A 184 13.39 -3.49 -0.37
CA ARG A 184 13.87 -2.11 -0.52
C ARG A 184 13.93 -1.38 0.82
N ASP A 185 12.90 -1.55 1.65
CA ASP A 185 12.69 -0.77 2.88
C ASP A 185 13.04 -1.56 4.15
N ILE A 186 13.70 -2.72 4.02
CA ILE A 186 13.93 -3.66 5.12
C ILE A 186 14.60 -3.01 6.35
N ARG A 187 15.47 -2.02 6.15
CA ARG A 187 16.19 -1.36 7.25
C ARG A 187 15.30 -0.35 7.96
N GLU A 188 14.58 0.43 7.19
CA GLU A 188 13.58 1.38 7.66
C GLU A 188 12.47 0.65 8.45
N ASP A 189 11.99 -0.48 7.94
CA ASP A 189 10.99 -1.32 8.58
C ASP A 189 11.49 -1.87 9.92
N ILE A 190 12.69 -2.47 9.93
CA ILE A 190 13.30 -3.00 11.16
C ILE A 190 13.57 -1.90 12.19
N SER A 191 13.97 -0.70 11.77
CA SER A 191 14.15 0.44 12.68
C SER A 191 12.85 0.88 13.36
N GLN A 192 11.71 0.59 12.75
CA GLN A 192 10.36 0.83 13.28
C GLN A 192 9.78 -0.40 14.02
N GLY A 193 10.57 -1.49 14.12
CA GLY A 193 10.18 -2.72 14.78
C GLY A 193 9.31 -3.65 13.93
N PHE A 194 9.27 -3.47 12.61
CA PHE A 194 8.60 -4.37 11.68
C PHE A 194 9.58 -5.42 11.15
N VAL A 195 9.19 -6.69 11.21
CA VAL A 195 9.91 -7.79 10.57
C VAL A 195 9.03 -8.33 9.44
N ASN A 196 9.33 -7.92 8.21
CA ASN A 196 8.58 -8.28 7.00
C ASN A 196 9.21 -9.45 6.21
N ILE A 197 10.14 -10.17 6.86
CA ILE A 197 10.73 -11.42 6.37
C ILE A 197 10.18 -12.56 7.19
N SER A 198 9.79 -13.65 6.52
CA SER A 198 9.19 -14.80 7.19
C SER A 198 10.18 -15.53 8.09
N LYS A 199 9.65 -16.24 9.08
CA LYS A 199 10.42 -17.14 9.94
C LYS A 199 11.21 -18.16 9.13
N GLU A 200 10.62 -18.70 8.07
CA GLU A 200 11.20 -19.68 7.16
C GLU A 200 12.44 -19.13 6.46
N ASP A 201 12.35 -17.91 5.94
CA ASP A 201 13.46 -17.22 5.28
C ASP A 201 14.60 -16.92 6.27
N LEU A 202 14.27 -16.36 7.45
CA LEU A 202 15.27 -16.08 8.49
C LEU A 202 16.01 -17.35 8.92
N SER A 203 15.27 -18.44 9.12
CA SER A 203 15.82 -19.74 9.53
C SER A 203 16.70 -20.35 8.43
N SER A 204 16.25 -20.33 7.17
CA SER A 204 16.95 -20.93 6.03
C SER A 204 18.29 -20.25 5.73
N PHE A 205 18.39 -18.96 6.03
CA PHE A 205 19.61 -18.18 5.83
C PHE A 205 20.42 -17.94 7.12
N ASN A 206 19.96 -18.46 8.26
CA ASN A 206 20.54 -18.22 9.59
C ASN A 206 20.77 -16.72 9.86
N VAL A 207 19.73 -15.92 9.58
CA VAL A 207 19.71 -14.46 9.74
C VAL A 207 18.84 -14.09 10.93
N ASN A 208 19.34 -13.22 11.80
CA ASN A 208 18.56 -12.58 12.86
C ASN A 208 18.38 -11.07 12.58
N ILE A 209 17.72 -10.38 13.51
CA ILE A 209 17.43 -8.94 13.40
C ILE A 209 18.72 -8.10 13.37
N ASP A 210 19.72 -8.46 14.18
CA ASP A 210 20.99 -7.74 14.22
C ASP A 210 21.76 -7.86 12.90
N ASP A 211 21.69 -9.01 12.23
CA ASP A 211 22.28 -9.21 10.91
C ASP A 211 21.63 -8.29 9.87
N ILE A 212 20.31 -8.10 9.93
CA ILE A 212 19.60 -7.16 9.05
C ILE A 212 20.06 -5.72 9.32
N LEU A 213 20.17 -5.32 10.59
CA LEU A 213 20.65 -3.98 10.97
C LEU A 213 22.09 -3.72 10.49
N ARG A 214 22.96 -4.73 10.59
CA ARG A 214 24.35 -4.72 10.09
C ARG A 214 24.48 -4.85 8.57
N ASN A 215 23.37 -5.15 7.87
CA ASN A 215 23.34 -5.40 6.43
C ASN A 215 24.10 -6.67 5.99
N ASP A 216 24.19 -7.67 6.87
CA ASP A 216 24.83 -8.96 6.64
C ASP A 216 23.86 -10.00 6.05
N ILE A 217 22.97 -9.55 5.17
CA ILE A 217 21.82 -10.32 4.67
C ILE A 217 21.84 -10.57 3.16
N LYS A 218 23.01 -10.44 2.53
CA LYS A 218 23.17 -10.52 1.07
C LYS A 218 22.53 -11.76 0.44
N ARG A 219 22.73 -12.95 1.05
CA ARG A 219 22.17 -14.21 0.53
C ARG A 219 20.64 -14.22 0.57
N LEU A 220 20.07 -13.77 1.69
CA LEU A 220 18.62 -13.60 1.84
C LEU A 220 18.07 -12.62 0.79
N MET A 221 18.73 -11.46 0.60
CA MET A 221 18.31 -10.47 -0.40
C MET A 221 18.33 -11.01 -1.84
N MET A 222 19.35 -11.81 -2.19
CA MET A 222 19.42 -12.48 -3.48
C MET A 222 18.31 -13.52 -3.66
N HIS A 223 18.00 -14.28 -2.61
CA HIS A 223 16.90 -15.23 -2.62
C HIS A 223 15.57 -14.53 -2.87
N ARG A 224 15.24 -13.51 -2.05
CA ARG A 224 14.02 -12.72 -2.21
C ARG A 224 13.92 -12.08 -3.60
N ALA A 225 15.02 -11.52 -4.13
CA ALA A 225 15.04 -10.97 -5.48
C ALA A 225 14.78 -12.04 -6.57
N THR A 226 15.32 -13.25 -6.39
CA THR A 226 15.05 -14.39 -7.29
C THR A 226 13.56 -14.77 -7.27
N VAL A 227 12.97 -14.88 -6.08
CA VAL A 227 11.52 -15.15 -5.93
C VAL A 227 10.70 -14.05 -6.59
N GLY A 228 11.06 -12.78 -6.37
CA GLY A 228 10.41 -11.64 -7.00
C GLY A 228 10.47 -11.67 -8.53
N VAL A 229 11.61 -12.05 -9.12
CA VAL A 229 11.74 -12.26 -10.57
C VAL A 229 10.84 -13.40 -11.06
N ALA A 230 10.79 -14.53 -10.35
CA ALA A 230 9.91 -15.62 -10.70
C ALA A 230 8.44 -15.17 -10.75
N LYS A 231 7.99 -14.36 -9.79
CA LYS A 231 6.64 -13.76 -9.78
C LYS A 231 6.38 -12.81 -10.95
N LEU A 232 7.38 -12.04 -11.38
CA LEU A 232 7.26 -11.23 -12.60
C LEU A 232 7.19 -12.07 -13.88
N LEU A 233 7.77 -13.27 -13.89
CA LEU A 233 7.68 -14.20 -15.04
C LEU A 233 6.32 -14.94 -15.08
N GLU A 234 5.76 -15.27 -13.91
CA GLU A 234 4.40 -15.79 -13.76
C GLU A 234 3.33 -14.76 -14.18
N TYR A 235 3.65 -13.46 -14.06
CA TYR A 235 2.72 -12.40 -14.43
C TYR A 235 2.49 -12.34 -15.94
N HIS A 236 1.29 -12.73 -16.35
CA HIS A 236 0.80 -12.58 -17.71
C HIS A 236 -0.18 -11.42 -17.79
N ARG A 237 0.25 -10.31 -18.39
CA ARG A 237 -0.56 -9.10 -18.52
C ARG A 237 -1.91 -9.41 -19.20
N PRO A 238 -3.04 -9.04 -18.59
CA PRO A 238 -4.35 -9.29 -19.20
C PRO A 238 -4.52 -8.59 -20.53
N LYS A 239 -5.04 -9.32 -21.52
CA LYS A 239 -5.27 -8.79 -22.87
C LYS A 239 -6.39 -7.76 -22.89
N ASP A 240 -7.45 -7.97 -22.10
CA ASP A 240 -8.68 -7.18 -22.15
C ASP A 240 -8.66 -5.93 -21.25
N MET A 241 -7.56 -5.68 -20.55
CA MET A 241 -7.40 -4.53 -19.67
C MET A 241 -7.26 -3.22 -20.46
N LYS A 242 -7.81 -2.12 -19.93
CA LYS A 242 -7.71 -0.80 -20.56
C LYS A 242 -6.27 -0.32 -20.64
N PHE A 243 -5.99 0.47 -21.67
CA PHE A 243 -4.65 0.96 -21.96
C PHE A 243 -4.02 1.72 -20.78
N LEU A 244 -4.77 2.62 -20.13
CA LEU A 244 -4.25 3.40 -19.00
C LEU A 244 -3.91 2.52 -17.80
N THR A 245 -4.76 1.54 -17.48
CA THR A 245 -4.50 0.57 -16.41
C THR A 245 -3.23 -0.22 -16.70
N LYS A 246 -3.04 -0.68 -17.95
CA LYS A 246 -1.81 -1.36 -18.37
C LYS A 246 -0.57 -0.48 -18.15
N LEU A 247 -0.61 0.80 -18.55
CA LEU A 247 0.51 1.72 -18.34
C LEU A 247 0.80 1.93 -16.84
N THR A 248 -0.23 2.10 -16.03
CA THR A 248 -0.07 2.24 -14.57
C THR A 248 0.60 1.01 -13.96
N LEU A 249 0.20 -0.20 -14.34
CA LEU A 249 0.85 -1.43 -13.87
C LEU A 249 2.32 -1.51 -14.29
N ILE A 250 2.62 -1.14 -15.54
CA ILE A 250 4.00 -1.18 -16.06
C ILE A 250 4.90 -0.20 -15.29
N PHE A 251 4.49 1.06 -15.19
CA PHE A 251 5.35 2.11 -14.64
C PHE A 251 5.32 2.18 -13.12
N GLY A 252 4.19 1.85 -12.50
CA GLY A 252 4.00 1.88 -11.05
C GLY A 252 4.57 0.66 -10.33
N TYR A 253 4.54 -0.52 -10.96
CA TYR A 253 4.78 -1.80 -10.28
C TYR A 253 5.82 -2.67 -10.99
N GLU A 254 5.62 -2.98 -12.28
CA GLU A 254 6.46 -3.95 -13.01
C GLU A 254 7.89 -3.44 -13.20
N HIS A 255 8.05 -2.23 -13.73
CA HIS A 255 9.36 -1.66 -14.04
C HIS A 255 10.21 -1.37 -12.78
N PRO A 256 9.66 -0.73 -11.72
CA PRO A 256 10.42 -0.52 -10.48
C PRO A 256 10.90 -1.83 -9.84
N SER A 257 10.01 -2.82 -9.71
CA SER A 257 10.34 -4.12 -9.12
C SER A 257 11.40 -4.85 -9.94
N LYS A 258 11.21 -4.93 -11.26
CA LYS A 258 12.17 -5.55 -12.17
C LYS A 258 13.55 -4.88 -12.12
N LYS A 259 13.58 -3.55 -12.10
CA LYS A 259 14.84 -2.79 -12.02
C LYS A 259 15.55 -3.08 -10.69
N TYR A 260 14.82 -3.07 -9.59
CA TYR A 260 15.37 -3.35 -8.27
C TYR A 260 15.94 -4.77 -8.18
N PHE A 261 15.18 -5.80 -8.54
CA PHE A 261 15.65 -7.19 -8.47
C PHE A 261 16.87 -7.43 -9.35
N ASN A 262 16.86 -6.92 -10.58
CA ASN A 262 18.03 -7.02 -11.46
C ASN A 262 19.27 -6.35 -10.85
N ASN A 263 19.12 -5.24 -10.14
CA ASN A 263 20.24 -4.59 -9.46
C ASN A 263 20.77 -5.46 -8.31
N VAL A 264 19.89 -6.00 -7.45
CA VAL A 264 20.27 -6.89 -6.35
C VAL A 264 21.02 -8.13 -6.87
N LEU A 265 20.55 -8.70 -7.98
CA LEU A 265 21.18 -9.87 -8.59
C LEU A 265 22.52 -9.52 -9.27
N LYS A 266 22.61 -8.40 -10.01
CA LYS A 266 23.83 -7.99 -10.74
C LYS A 266 24.98 -7.55 -9.84
N HIS A 267 24.70 -6.80 -8.76
CA HIS A 267 25.75 -6.27 -7.87
C HIS A 267 26.46 -7.36 -7.05
N ASN A 268 26.08 -8.63 -7.23
CA ASN A 268 26.67 -9.77 -6.55
C ASN A 268 27.33 -10.80 -7.47
N PHE A 269 27.32 -10.59 -8.80
CA PHE A 269 28.16 -11.35 -9.75
C PHE A 269 29.58 -10.74 -9.91
N TYR A 270 29.82 -9.55 -9.36
CA TYR A 270 31.12 -8.90 -9.34
C TYR A 270 31.51 -8.52 -7.90
N LYS A 271 31.99 -9.51 -7.14
CA LYS A 271 32.95 -9.36 -6.03
C LYS A 271 33.41 -10.75 -5.61
#